data_AF-A0A354CNQ9-F1
#
_entry.id   AF-A0A354CNQ9-F1
#
_cell.length_a   1.000
_cell.length_b   1.000
_cell.length_c   1.000
_cell.angle_alpha   90.00
_cell.angle_beta   90.00
_cell.angle_gamma   90.00
#
_symmetry.space_group_name_H-M   'P 1'
#
loop_
_entity.id
_entity.type
_entity.pdbx_description
1 polymer ?
#
loop_
_entity_poly.entity_id
_entity_poly.type
_entity_poly.pdbx_seq_one_letter_code
_entity_poly.pdbx_strand_id
1 'polypeptide(L)'
;VASNQYGGQSISLAHLAPFVQVSRDKIKKEVLDEVKMLGSNAGEEVLNEIVEKRLRKEVEKGIQTIQYQVITLMTTNGQAPFLTIFMYLNEAKNESEKKDLALITEEMLRQRIKGVKNEKGVWITPAFPKLIYVLEEDNIREGEPYYYLTE
;
A
#
# COMPACT_ATOMS: atom_id res chain seq x y z
N VAL A 1 5.45 -5.53 19.51
CA VAL A 1 4.15 -4.96 19.98
C VAL A 1 3.20 -6.07 20.41
N ALA A 2 2.79 -6.98 19.52
CA ALA A 2 1.85 -8.05 19.87
C ALA A 2 2.38 -9.05 20.92
N SER A 3 3.69 -9.26 21.03
CA SER A 3 4.29 -10.12 22.07
C SER A 3 4.37 -9.50 23.48
N ASN A 4 4.01 -8.22 23.64
CA ASN A 4 4.11 -7.48 24.91
C ASN A 4 2.75 -6.94 25.40
N GLN A 5 1.64 -7.40 24.82
CA GLN A 5 0.29 -7.06 25.25
C GLN A 5 -0.71 -8.14 24.86
N TYR A 6 -1.89 -8.13 25.48
CA TYR A 6 -2.89 -9.18 25.32
C TYR A 6 -4.02 -8.84 24.32
N GLY A 7 -3.98 -7.65 23.69
CA GLY A 7 -5.02 -7.14 22.80
C GLY A 7 -4.65 -7.09 21.32
N GLY A 8 -5.67 -6.84 20.48
CA GLY A 8 -5.49 -6.58 19.05
C GLY A 8 -4.78 -5.26 18.78
N GLN A 9 -4.04 -5.20 17.67
CA GLN A 9 -3.28 -4.04 17.23
C GLN A 9 -3.91 -3.45 15.98
N SER A 10 -3.86 -2.13 15.85
CA SER A 10 -4.28 -1.43 14.65
C SER A 10 -3.13 -0.56 14.13
N ILE A 11 -2.91 -0.60 12.82
CA ILE A 11 -1.99 0.33 12.15
C ILE A 11 -2.76 1.09 11.09
N SER A 12 -2.63 2.42 11.07
CA SER A 12 -3.11 3.23 9.96
C SER A 12 -2.12 3.21 8.81
N LEU A 13 -2.61 3.01 7.58
CA LEU A 13 -1.80 3.15 6.37
C LEU A 13 -1.34 4.58 6.11
N ALA A 14 -1.95 5.58 6.76
CA ALA A 14 -1.51 6.97 6.66
C ALA A 14 -0.04 7.15 7.08
N HIS A 15 0.44 6.33 8.02
CA HIS A 15 1.85 6.34 8.42
C HIS A 15 2.82 5.90 7.31
N LEU A 16 2.33 5.22 6.26
CA LEU A 16 3.14 4.80 5.12
C LEU A 16 3.13 5.84 3.98
N ALA A 17 2.09 6.67 3.89
CA ALA A 17 1.91 7.62 2.79
C ALA A 17 3.11 8.57 2.58
N PRO A 18 3.77 9.14 3.62
CA PRO A 18 4.94 9.98 3.43
C PRO A 18 6.11 9.29 2.72
N PHE A 19 6.22 7.96 2.86
CA PHE A 19 7.31 7.19 2.25
C PHE A 19 7.09 6.93 0.76
N VAL A 20 5.85 7.07 0.26
CA VAL A 20 5.57 6.98 -1.19
C VAL A 20 6.29 8.09 -1.93
N GLN A 21 6.27 9.31 -1.40
CA GLN A 21 7.01 10.44 -1.98
C GLN A 21 8.53 10.19 -1.94
N VAL A 22 9.06 9.65 -0.84
CA VAL A 22 10.48 9.30 -0.74
C VAL A 22 10.89 8.28 -1.81
N SER A 23 10.06 7.24 -2.02
CA SER A 23 10.26 6.27 -3.10
C SER A 23 10.16 6.93 -4.47
N ARG A 24 9.17 7.79 -4.70
CA ARG A 24 8.98 8.54 -5.96
C ARG A 24 10.21 9.36 -6.32
N ASP A 25 10.76 10.10 -5.35
CA ASP A 25 11.95 10.96 -5.55
C ASP A 25 13.20 10.12 -5.86
N LYS A 26 13.37 9.01 -5.14
CA LYS A 26 14.46 8.06 -5.39
C LYS A 26 14.38 7.48 -6.79
N ILE A 27 13.20 6.96 -7.18
CA ILE A 27 12.96 6.38 -8.51
C ILE A 27 13.19 7.44 -9.60
N LYS A 28 12.72 8.67 -9.39
CA LYS A 28 12.94 9.78 -10.33
C LYS A 28 14.41 10.05 -10.57
N LYS A 29 15.22 10.05 -9.50
CA LYS A 29 16.68 10.20 -9.60
C LYS A 29 17.32 9.06 -10.40
N GLU A 30 16.96 7.82 -10.11
CA GLU A 30 17.47 6.64 -10.82
C GLU A 30 17.14 6.69 -12.31
N VAL A 31 15.89 7.01 -12.66
CA VAL A 31 15.45 7.13 -14.06
C VAL A 31 16.18 8.27 -14.78
N LEU A 32 16.38 9.42 -14.14
CA LEU A 32 17.14 10.53 -14.72
C LEU A 32 18.60 10.15 -15.01
N ASP A 33 19.22 9.37 -14.13
CA ASP A 33 20.60 8.92 -14.33
C ASP A 33 20.69 7.87 -15.45
N GLU A 34 19.71 6.96 -15.56
CA GLU A 34 19.59 6.03 -16.70
C GLU A 34 19.45 6.77 -18.05
N VAL A 35 18.59 7.80 -18.11
CA VAL A 35 18.37 8.60 -19.31
C VAL A 35 19.65 9.31 -19.75
N LYS A 36 20.41 9.88 -18.80
CA LYS A 36 21.73 10.48 -19.07
C LYS A 36 22.73 9.46 -19.60
N MET A 37 22.78 8.26 -19.01
CA MET A 37 23.70 7.19 -19.46
C MET A 37 23.40 6.74 -20.89
N LEU A 38 22.12 6.74 -21.28
CA LEU A 38 21.69 6.38 -22.64
C LEU A 38 21.89 7.52 -23.67
N GLY A 39 22.32 8.71 -23.24
CA GLY A 39 22.47 9.89 -24.11
C GLY A 39 21.15 10.33 -24.75
N SER A 40 20.01 9.96 -24.15
CA SER A 40 18.68 10.26 -24.67
C SER A 40 18.08 11.47 -23.95
N ASN A 41 17.23 12.22 -24.64
CA ASN A 41 16.35 13.22 -24.03
C ASN A 41 14.94 12.63 -23.98
N ALA A 42 14.62 11.93 -22.91
CA ALA A 42 13.24 11.55 -22.63
C ALA A 42 12.44 12.82 -22.30
N GLY A 43 11.29 13.00 -22.94
CA GLY A 43 10.35 14.06 -22.56
C GLY A 43 9.89 13.88 -21.10
N GLU A 44 9.56 14.98 -20.44
CA GLU A 44 9.15 14.99 -19.02
C GLU A 44 7.94 14.07 -18.76
N GLU A 45 7.01 14.00 -19.70
CA GLU A 45 5.82 13.13 -19.62
C GLU A 45 6.20 11.64 -19.56
N VAL A 46 7.08 11.19 -20.47
CA VAL A 46 7.57 9.81 -20.50
C VAL A 46 8.34 9.47 -19.23
N LEU A 47 9.13 10.43 -18.73
CA LEU A 47 9.88 10.24 -17.49
C LEU A 47 8.94 10.06 -16.29
N ASN A 48 7.92 10.91 -16.17
CA ASN A 48 6.92 10.81 -15.11
C ASN A 48 6.14 9.49 -15.19
N GLU A 49 5.79 9.03 -16.39
CA GLU A 49 5.12 7.73 -16.58
C GLU A 49 6.01 6.56 -16.10
N ILE A 50 7.30 6.56 -16.43
CA ILE A 50 8.24 5.53 -15.98
C ILE A 50 8.36 5.54 -14.45
N VAL A 51 8.46 6.73 -13.84
CA VAL A 51 8.54 6.90 -12.39
C VAL A 51 7.29 6.34 -11.71
N GLU A 52 6.10 6.76 -12.13
CA GLU A 52 4.84 6.30 -11.55
C GLU A 52 4.63 4.79 -11.75
N LYS A 53 5.03 4.24 -12.91
CA LYS A 53 4.97 2.79 -13.16
C LYS A 53 5.89 2.00 -12.22
N ARG A 54 7.11 2.49 -11.97
CA ARG A 54 8.05 1.87 -11.02
C ARG A 54 7.55 2.02 -9.58
N LEU A 55 6.99 3.18 -9.24
CA LEU A 55 6.41 3.45 -7.93
C LEU A 55 5.26 2.49 -7.61
N ARG A 56 4.31 2.31 -8.54
CA ARG A 56 3.21 1.33 -8.38
C ARG A 56 3.73 -0.09 -8.13
N LYS A 57 4.79 -0.51 -8.83
CA LYS A 57 5.44 -1.81 -8.59
C LYS A 57 6.12 -1.90 -7.22
N GLU A 58 6.68 -0.80 -6.72
CA GLU A 58 7.28 -0.76 -5.39
C GLU A 58 6.21 -0.85 -4.30
N VAL A 59 5.11 -0.11 -4.44
CA VAL A 59 3.93 -0.20 -3.55
C VAL A 59 3.35 -1.62 -3.57
N GLU A 60 3.17 -2.24 -4.74
CA GLU A 60 2.74 -3.63 -4.88
C GLU A 60 3.62 -4.60 -4.08
N LYS A 61 4.94 -4.50 -4.21
CA LYS A 61 5.88 -5.34 -3.46
C LYS A 61 5.82 -5.06 -1.96
N GLY A 62 5.69 -3.79 -1.56
CA GLY A 62 5.59 -3.38 -0.15
C GLY A 62 4.35 -3.94 0.52
N ILE A 63 3.18 -3.78 -0.10
CA ILE A 63 1.91 -4.31 0.39
C ILE A 63 1.93 -5.84 0.45
N GLN A 64 2.47 -6.49 -0.58
CA GLN A 64 2.61 -7.95 -0.58
C GLN A 64 3.47 -8.42 0.60
N THR A 65 4.58 -7.74 0.83
CA THR A 65 5.48 -8.04 1.95
C THR A 65 4.75 -7.94 3.28
N ILE A 66 3.98 -6.86 3.50
CA ILE A 66 3.15 -6.70 4.71
C ILE A 66 2.18 -7.87 4.86
N GLN A 67 1.43 -8.21 3.81
CA GLN A 67 0.41 -9.26 3.85
C GLN A 67 1.01 -10.62 4.21
N TYR A 68 2.12 -11.02 3.58
CA TYR A 68 2.77 -12.31 3.87
C TYR A 68 3.49 -12.33 5.22
N GLN A 69 4.12 -11.24 5.64
CA GLN A 69 4.79 -11.17 6.94
C GLN A 69 3.80 -11.24 8.10
N VAL A 70 2.67 -10.53 8.01
CA VAL A 70 1.65 -10.55 9.07
C VAL A 70 1.09 -11.96 9.29
N ILE A 71 1.02 -12.78 8.25
CA ILE A 71 0.49 -14.15 8.31
C ILE A 71 1.56 -15.15 8.78
N THR A 72 2.83 -14.93 8.45
CA THR A 72 3.92 -15.87 8.73
C THR A 72 4.63 -15.62 10.05
N LEU A 73 4.59 -14.40 10.58
CA LEU A 73 5.16 -14.07 11.89
C LEU A 73 4.29 -14.65 13.01
N MET A 74 4.95 -15.19 14.04
CA MET A 74 4.30 -15.65 15.27
C MET A 74 4.57 -14.71 16.44
N THR A 75 3.59 -14.57 17.32
CA THR A 75 3.74 -13.92 18.62
C THR A 75 4.28 -14.90 19.67
N THR A 76 4.66 -14.40 20.86
CA THR A 76 5.21 -15.22 21.96
C THR A 76 4.30 -16.33 22.46
N ASN A 77 2.99 -16.22 22.22
CA ASN A 77 1.99 -17.26 22.52
C ASN A 77 1.76 -18.25 21.35
N GLY A 78 2.56 -18.19 20.28
CA GLY A 78 2.52 -19.14 19.16
C GLY A 78 1.38 -18.93 18.16
N GLN A 79 0.71 -17.77 18.19
CA GLN A 79 -0.37 -17.44 17.25
C GLN A 79 0.08 -16.37 16.25
N ALA A 80 -0.65 -16.22 15.15
CA ALA A 80 -0.49 -15.06 14.28
C ALA A 80 -0.92 -13.79 15.04
N PRO A 81 -0.25 -12.63 14.84
CA PRO A 81 -0.61 -11.39 15.50
C PRO A 81 -2.01 -10.94 15.10
N PHE A 82 -2.80 -10.53 16.09
CA PHE A 82 -4.13 -9.95 15.89
C PHE A 82 -3.95 -8.52 15.39
N LEU A 83 -3.88 -8.33 14.07
CA LEU A 83 -3.63 -7.05 13.43
C LEU A 83 -4.84 -6.57 12.63
N THR A 84 -5.09 -5.27 12.68
CA THR A 84 -6.03 -4.54 11.83
C THR A 84 -5.26 -3.48 11.04
N ILE A 85 -5.49 -3.45 9.72
CA ILE A 85 -5.10 -2.33 8.87
C ILE A 85 -6.27 -1.36 8.81
N PHE A 86 -6.01 -0.12 9.22
CA PHE A 86 -6.96 0.96 9.19
C PHE A 86 -6.66 1.87 7.99
N MET A 87 -7.68 2.15 7.19
CA MET A 87 -7.58 2.87 5.92
C MET A 87 -8.57 4.02 5.95
N TYR A 88 -8.07 5.20 6.31
CA TYR A 88 -8.87 6.43 6.39
C TYR A 88 -8.18 7.57 5.66
N LEU A 89 -8.73 7.97 4.50
CA LEU A 89 -8.08 8.92 3.60
C LEU A 89 -7.84 10.30 4.24
N ASN A 90 -8.70 10.73 5.16
CA ASN A 90 -8.57 12.05 5.81
C ASN A 90 -7.59 12.06 7.00
N GLU A 91 -6.86 10.98 7.28
CA GLU A 91 -5.66 11.06 8.12
C GLU A 91 -4.47 11.70 7.40
N ALA A 92 -4.50 11.74 6.06
CA ALA A 92 -3.46 12.39 5.27
C ALA A 92 -3.41 13.90 5.54
N LYS A 93 -2.20 14.46 5.61
CA LYS A 93 -2.00 15.86 6.00
C LYS A 93 -2.25 16.86 4.88
N ASN A 94 -2.29 16.40 3.63
CA ASN A 94 -2.49 17.20 2.44
C ASN A 94 -2.97 16.34 1.26
N GLU A 95 -3.40 16.99 0.18
CA GLU A 95 -3.94 16.31 -1.01
C GLU A 95 -2.94 15.36 -1.70
N SER A 96 -1.64 15.66 -1.68
CA SER A 96 -0.64 14.77 -2.28
C SER A 96 -0.50 13.48 -1.45
N GLU A 97 -0.40 13.62 -0.13
CA GLU A 97 -0.33 12.49 0.80
C GLU A 97 -1.63 11.67 0.77
N LYS A 98 -2.77 12.32 0.53
CA LYS A 98 -4.07 11.65 0.39
C LYS A 98 -4.14 10.79 -0.86
N LYS A 99 -3.62 11.28 -1.99
CA LYS A 99 -3.48 10.49 -3.24
C LYS A 99 -2.54 9.30 -3.05
N ASP A 100 -1.43 9.50 -2.34
CA ASP A 100 -0.50 8.42 -2.02
C ASP A 100 -1.13 7.38 -1.09
N LEU A 101 -1.90 7.82 -0.09
CA LEU A 101 -2.67 6.94 0.77
C LEU A 101 -3.75 6.17 0.01
N ALA A 102 -4.43 6.80 -0.96
CA ALA A 102 -5.39 6.15 -1.84
C ALA A 102 -4.71 5.06 -2.70
N LEU A 103 -3.52 5.34 -3.26
CA LEU A 103 -2.73 4.35 -4.00
C LEU A 103 -2.37 3.13 -3.14
N ILE A 104 -1.92 3.34 -1.91
CA ILE A 104 -1.60 2.24 -0.98
C ILE A 104 -2.89 1.46 -0.62
N THR A 105 -4.01 2.16 -0.42
CA THR A 105 -5.31 1.56 -0.09
C THR A 105 -5.84 0.70 -1.22
N GLU A 106 -5.81 1.20 -2.46
CA GLU A 106 -6.15 0.46 -3.68
C GLU A 106 -5.38 -0.86 -3.74
N GLU A 107 -4.06 -0.77 -3.54
CA GLU A 107 -3.18 -1.93 -3.63
C GLU A 107 -3.43 -2.95 -2.51
N MET A 108 -3.70 -2.49 -1.28
CA MET A 108 -4.08 -3.34 -0.15
C MET A 108 -5.38 -4.11 -0.42
N LEU A 109 -6.42 -3.42 -0.92
CA LEU A 109 -7.71 -4.03 -1.26
C LEU A 109 -7.56 -5.03 -2.42
N ARG A 110 -6.83 -4.65 -3.48
CA ARG A 110 -6.56 -5.51 -4.64
C ARG A 110 -5.88 -6.83 -4.25
N GLN A 111 -4.84 -6.76 -3.42
CA GLN A 111 -4.15 -7.99 -2.97
C GLN A 111 -4.97 -8.79 -1.95
N ARG A 112 -5.79 -8.13 -1.12
CA ARG A 112 -6.73 -8.82 -0.23
C ARG A 112 -7.74 -9.66 -1.01
N ILE A 113 -8.33 -9.12 -2.07
CA ILE A 113 -9.28 -9.81 -2.95
C ILE A 113 -8.61 -11.00 -3.63
N LYS A 114 -7.37 -10.83 -4.11
CA LYS A 114 -6.57 -11.90 -4.69
C LYS A 114 -6.27 -13.04 -3.70
N GLY A 115 -6.12 -12.70 -2.41
CA GLY A 115 -5.75 -13.63 -1.35
C GLY A 115 -4.25 -13.91 -1.29
N VAL A 116 -3.86 -14.96 -0.56
CA VAL A 116 -2.47 -15.43 -0.45
C VAL A 116 -2.37 -16.90 -0.85
N LYS A 117 -1.19 -17.33 -1.29
CA LYS A 117 -0.93 -18.77 -1.49
C LYS A 117 -0.53 -19.42 -0.18
N ASN A 118 -1.16 -20.54 0.14
CA ASN A 118 -0.70 -21.40 1.22
C ASN A 118 0.54 -22.23 0.80
N GLU A 119 1.04 -23.07 1.71
CA GLU A 119 2.21 -23.94 1.48
C GLU A 119 2.04 -24.91 0.29
N LYS A 120 0.79 -25.20 -0.11
CA LYS A 120 0.46 -26.04 -1.27
C LYS A 120 0.26 -25.23 -2.56
N GLY A 121 0.52 -23.92 -2.53
CA GLY A 121 0.38 -23.02 -3.67
C GLY A 121 -1.07 -22.63 -4.01
N VAL A 122 -2.04 -22.99 -3.16
CA VAL A 122 -3.47 -22.72 -3.36
C VAL A 122 -3.83 -21.35 -2.80
N TRP A 123 -4.58 -20.56 -3.56
CA TRP A 123 -5.10 -19.27 -3.12
C TRP A 123 -6.13 -19.45 -2.00
N ILE A 124 -5.90 -18.76 -0.89
CA ILE A 124 -6.79 -18.73 0.28
C ILE A 124 -7.07 -17.29 0.66
N THR A 125 -8.25 -17.07 1.24
CA THR A 125 -8.57 -15.80 1.90
C THR A 125 -7.94 -15.80 3.29
N PRO A 126 -7.01 -14.87 3.60
CA PRO A 126 -6.38 -14.86 4.90
C PRO A 126 -7.31 -14.29 5.98
N ALA A 127 -7.33 -14.86 7.17
CA ALA A 127 -8.15 -14.34 8.27
C ALA A 127 -7.65 -12.96 8.76
N PHE A 128 -6.33 -12.75 8.77
CA PHE A 128 -5.67 -11.52 9.18
C PHE A 128 -4.72 -10.98 8.10
N PRO A 129 -4.39 -9.67 8.14
CA PRO A 129 -4.98 -8.67 9.02
C PRO A 129 -6.46 -8.38 8.69
N LYS A 130 -7.23 -7.91 9.66
CA LYS A 130 -8.54 -7.30 9.38
C LYS A 130 -8.30 -6.02 8.59
N LEU A 131 -9.18 -5.69 7.66
CA LEU A 131 -9.16 -4.40 6.95
C LEU A 131 -10.36 -3.58 7.39
N ILE A 132 -10.14 -2.34 7.77
CA ILE A 132 -11.20 -1.36 8.05
C ILE A 132 -10.97 -0.18 7.12
N TYR A 133 -11.92 0.04 6.21
CA TYR A 133 -11.95 1.18 5.30
C TYR A 133 -13.06 2.13 5.74
N VAL A 134 -12.73 3.42 5.86
CA VAL A 134 -13.68 4.45 6.30
C VAL A 134 -14.31 5.12 5.10
N LEU A 135 -15.64 5.13 5.06
CA LEU A 135 -16.42 5.84 4.05
C LEU A 135 -16.68 7.28 4.48
N GLU A 136 -16.46 8.20 3.55
CA GLU A 136 -16.63 9.64 3.69
C GLU A 136 -17.14 10.25 2.37
N GLU A 137 -17.49 11.53 2.38
CA GLU A 137 -18.04 12.22 1.21
C GLU A 137 -17.17 12.10 -0.05
N ASP A 138 -15.86 11.95 0.07
CA ASP A 138 -14.93 11.87 -1.06
C ASP A 138 -14.76 10.46 -1.66
N ASN A 139 -15.37 9.43 -1.05
CA ASN A 139 -15.25 8.04 -1.49
C ASN A 139 -16.56 7.22 -1.45
N ILE A 140 -17.66 7.78 -0.93
CA ILE A 140 -18.93 7.04 -0.74
C ILE A 140 -19.89 7.16 -1.93
N ARG A 141 -19.75 8.17 -2.81
CA ARG A 141 -20.70 8.43 -3.92
C ARG A 141 -20.02 8.40 -5.28
N GLU A 142 -20.74 7.90 -6.28
CA GLU A 142 -20.29 7.93 -7.67
C GLU A 142 -20.00 9.36 -8.13
N GLY A 143 -18.87 9.53 -8.83
CA GLY A 143 -18.36 10.84 -9.27
C GLY A 143 -17.37 11.50 -8.31
N GLU A 144 -17.24 10.99 -7.08
CA GLU A 144 -16.28 11.52 -6.11
C GLU A 144 -14.86 11.00 -6.36
N PRO A 145 -13.81 11.76 -5.99
CA PRO A 145 -12.42 11.50 -6.42
C PRO A 145 -11.89 10.10 -6.07
N TYR A 146 -12.36 9.51 -4.97
CA TYR A 146 -11.90 8.23 -4.46
C TYR A 146 -12.97 7.14 -4.46
N TYR A 147 -14.11 7.37 -5.14
CA TYR A 147 -15.19 6.37 -5.24
C TYR A 147 -14.73 5.06 -5.88
N TYR A 148 -13.73 5.12 -6.77
CA TYR A 148 -13.15 3.92 -7.41
C TYR A 148 -12.53 2.92 -6.41
N LEU A 149 -12.28 3.33 -5.16
CA LEU A 149 -11.84 2.43 -4.10
C LEU A 149 -13.00 1.63 -3.48
N THR A 150 -14.23 2.09 -3.69
CA THR A 150 -15.45 1.59 -3.06
C THR A 150 -16.32 0.75 -4.00
N GLU A 151 -16.15 0.90 -5.32
CA GLU A 151 -16.94 0.19 -6.35
C GLU A 151 -16.60 -1.30 -6.54
#